data_AF-A0A1I4DRL3-F1
#
_entry.id   AF-A0A1I4DRL3-F1
#
_cell.length_a   1.000
_cell.length_b   1.000
_cell.length_c   1.000
_cell.angle_alpha   90.00
_cell.angle_beta   90.00
_cell.angle_gamma   90.00
#
_symmetry.space_group_name_H-M   'P 1'
#
loop_
_entity.id
_entity.type
_entity.pdbx_description
1 polymer ?
#
loop_
_entity_poly.entity_id
_entity_poly.type
_entity_poly.pdbx_seq_one_letter_code
_entity_poly.pdbx_strand_id
1 'polypeptide(L)' 'MKRLWNVINDLDAKKDVKAKMFLFLLAVVHMAAGAALWFILGRVIFPGIEWLICFTGYPAVFAGLLGGIIYLYRHEFA' A
#
# COMPACT_ATOMS: atom_id res chain seq x y z
N MET A 1 6.76 -6.42 -1.64
CA MET A 1 5.88 -6.80 -2.77
C MET A 1 5.93 -8.30 -3.08
N LYS A 2 7.07 -8.87 -3.51
CA LYS A 2 7.16 -10.30 -3.92
C LYS A 2 6.70 -11.33 -2.87
N ARG A 3 7.13 -11.19 -1.61
CA ARG A 3 6.69 -12.10 -0.53
C ARG A 3 5.18 -12.03 -0.28
N LEU A 4 4.64 -10.81 -0.23
CA LEU A 4 3.20 -10.58 -0.04
C LEU A 4 2.39 -11.20 -1.19
N TRP A 5 2.85 -11.03 -2.42
CA TRP A 5 2.23 -11.64 -3.59
C TRP A 5 2.27 -13.17 -3.52
N ASN A 6 3.40 -13.78 -3.16
CA ASN A 6 3.50 -15.24 -3.06
C ASN A 6 2.52 -15.83 -2.04
N VAL A 7 2.36 -15.20 -0.88
CA VAL A 7 1.40 -15.66 0.14
C VAL A 7 -0.03 -15.57 -0.38
N ILE A 8 -0.37 -14.49 -1.09
CA ILE A 8 -1.72 -14.31 -1.63
C ILE A 8 -1.97 -15.23 -2.83
N ASN A 9 -0.94 -15.50 -3.62
CA ASN A 9 -1.04 -16.38 -4.78
C ASN A 9 -1.22 -17.85 -4.41
N ASP A 10 -0.77 -18.26 -3.22
CA ASP A 10 -0.92 -19.62 -2.67
C ASP A 10 -2.35 -19.91 -2.17
N LEU A 11 -3.16 -18.88 -1.91
CA LEU A 11 -4.56 -19.05 -1.49
C LEU A 11 -5.41 -19.72 -2.59
N ASP A 12 -6.37 -20.56 -2.22
CA ASP A 12 -7.37 -21.08 -3.16
C ASP A 12 -8.47 -20.03 -3.41
N ALA A 13 -8.19 -19.10 -4.32
CA ALA A 13 -9.08 -18.01 -4.69
C ALA A 13 -8.96 -17.65 -6.17
N LYS A 14 -10.00 -17.03 -6.73
CA LYS A 14 -9.99 -16.49 -8.10
C LYS A 14 -8.91 -15.42 -8.25
N LYS A 15 -8.28 -15.36 -9.44
CA LYS A 15 -7.21 -14.39 -9.75
C LYS A 15 -7.62 -12.94 -9.48
N ASP A 16 -8.82 -12.54 -9.87
CA ASP A 16 -9.33 -11.18 -9.62
C ASP A 16 -9.44 -10.86 -8.13
N VAL A 17 -9.79 -11.85 -7.31
CA VAL A 17 -9.89 -11.72 -5.86
C VAL A 17 -8.49 -11.61 -5.24
N LYS A 18 -7.53 -12.41 -5.72
CA LYS A 18 -6.11 -12.33 -5.31
C LYS A 18 -5.50 -10.97 -5.62
N ALA A 19 -5.71 -10.46 -6.84
CA ALA A 19 -5.23 -9.15 -7.24
C ALA A 19 -5.81 -8.03 -6.36
N LYS A 20 -7.13 -8.04 -6.11
CA LYS A 20 -7.79 -7.08 -5.21
C LYS A 20 -7.25 -7.17 -3.78
N MET A 21 -7.08 -8.38 -3.25
CA MET A 21 -6.51 -8.60 -1.92
C MET A 21 -5.07 -8.08 -1.82
N PHE A 22 -4.25 -8.34 -2.83
CA PHE A 22 -2.87 -7.86 -2.88
C PHE A 22 -2.81 -6.33 -2.89
N LEU A 23 -3.58 -5.69 -3.76
CA LEU A 23 -3.63 -4.23 -3.85
C LEU A 23 -4.14 -3.60 -2.55
N PHE A 24 -5.17 -4.17 -1.93
CA PHE A 24 -5.71 -3.69 -0.67
C PHE A 24 -4.68 -3.81 0.47
N LEU A 25 -4.08 -4.99 0.66
CA LEU A 25 -3.05 -5.20 1.68
C LEU A 25 -1.84 -4.31 1.46
N LEU A 26 -1.40 -4.16 0.20
CA LEU A 26 -0.26 -3.32 -0.13
C LEU A 26 -0.56 -1.83 0.14
N ALA A 27 -1.78 -1.37 -0.16
CA ALA A 27 -2.24 -0.03 0.17
C ALA A 27 -2.29 0.21 1.68
N VAL A 28 -2.81 -0.74 2.47
CA VAL A 28 -2.85 -0.65 3.94
C VAL A 28 -1.45 -0.58 4.54
N VAL A 29 -0.52 -1.41 4.07
CA VAL A 29 0.88 -1.40 4.54
C VAL A 29 1.54 -0.05 4.26
N HIS A 30 1.36 0.50 3.05
CA HIS A 30 1.93 1.80 2.71
C HIS A 30 1.23 2.96 3.42
N MET A 31 -0.08 2.86 3.67
CA MET A 31 -0.82 3.81 4.50
C MET A 31 -0.25 3.86 5.91
N ALA A 32 -0.04 2.70 6.55
CA ALA A 32 0.53 2.61 7.89
C ALA A 32 1.98 3.11 7.94
N ALA A 33 2.80 2.74 6.95
CA ALA A 33 4.17 3.24 6.82
C ALA A 33 4.22 4.77 6.62
N GLY A 34 3.32 5.29 5.78
CA GLY A 34 3.10 6.72 5.59
C GLY A 34 2.72 7.41 6.88
N ALA A 35 1.74 6.87 7.61
CA ALA A 35 1.30 7.41 8.90
C ALA A 35 2.42 7.43 9.92
N ALA A 36 3.20 6.35 10.05
CA ALA A 36 4.34 6.31 10.95
C ALA A 36 5.42 7.34 10.58
N LEU A 37 5.79 7.42 9.29
CA LEU A 37 6.77 8.38 8.80
C LEU A 37 6.33 9.82 9.09
N TRP A 38 5.10 10.14 8.70
CA TRP A 38 4.56 11.47 8.90
C TRP A 38 4.28 11.78 10.37
N PHE A 39 4.05 10.78 11.24
CA PHE A 39 3.95 10.98 12.69
C PHE A 39 5.25 11.46 13.31
N ILE A 40 6.36 10.90 12.83
CA ILE A 40 7.68 11.33 13.27
C ILE A 40 7.97 12.76 12.77
N LEU A 41 7.67 13.06 11.50
CA LEU A 41 7.92 14.37 10.90
C LEU A 41 6.98 15.47 11.40
N GLY A 42 5.69 15.14 11.55
CA GLY A 42 4.63 16.04 11.99
C GLY A 42 4.84 16.52 13.41
N ARG A 43 5.30 15.65 14.32
CA ARG A 43 5.72 16.04 15.68
C ARG A 43 6.73 17.19 15.71
N VAL A 44 7.53 17.37 14.66
CA VAL A 44 8.58 18.39 14.58
C VAL A 44 8.12 19.63 13.81
N ILE A 45 7.34 19.46 12.75
CA ILE A 45 7.05 20.53 11.76
C ILE A 45 5.59 21.02 11.85
N PHE A 46 4.64 20.18 12.25
CA PHE A 46 3.20 20.48 12.26
C PHE A 46 2.53 19.97 13.56
N PRO A 47 2.32 20.84 14.56
CA PRO A 47 1.83 20.41 15.88
C PRO A 47 0.37 19.89 15.89
N GLY A 48 -0.41 20.16 14.84
CA GLY A 48 -1.79 19.66 14.69
C GLY A 48 -1.87 18.24 14.11
N ILE A 49 -3.08 17.68 13.98
CA ILE A 49 -3.30 16.30 13.47
C ILE A 49 -3.58 16.28 11.96
N GLU A 50 -3.84 17.43 11.35
CA GLU A 50 -4.36 17.59 10.00
C GLU A 50 -3.43 16.98 8.95
N TRP A 51 -2.12 17.01 9.23
CA TRP A 51 -1.11 16.39 8.38
C TRP A 51 -1.31 14.86 8.26
N LEU A 52 -1.87 14.18 9.27
CA LEU A 52 -2.16 12.73 9.20
C LEU A 52 -3.07 12.45 8.03
N ILE A 53 -4.15 13.22 7.87
CA ILE A 53 -5.15 12.94 6.85
C ILE A 53 -4.61 13.31 5.47
N CYS A 54 -3.95 14.46 5.35
CA CYS A 54 -3.44 14.95 4.07
C CYS A 54 -2.32 14.08 3.49
N PHE A 55 -1.43 13.56 4.34
CA PHE A 55 -0.20 12.94 3.86
C PHE A 55 -0.18 11.40 3.96
N THR A 56 -1.05 10.76 4.74
CA THR A 56 -1.12 9.28 4.80
C THR A 56 -1.76 8.65 3.58
N GLY A 57 -2.70 9.35 2.95
CA GLY A 57 -3.34 8.90 1.70
C GLY A 57 -2.35 8.81 0.55
N TYR A 58 -1.33 9.69 0.52
CA TYR A 58 -0.37 9.76 -0.58
C TYR A 58 0.46 8.46 -0.72
N PRO A 59 1.14 7.94 0.33
CA PRO A 59 1.80 6.63 0.27
C PRO A 59 0.87 5.48 -0.09
N ALA A 60 -0.36 5.47 0.44
CA ALA A 60 -1.33 4.42 0.17
C ALA A 60 -1.72 4.36 -1.32
N VAL A 61 -1.96 5.52 -1.95
CA VAL A 61 -2.35 5.61 -3.36
C VAL A 61 -1.16 5.39 -4.29
N PHE A 62 -0.06 6.12 -4.10
CA PHE A 62 1.05 6.09 -5.07
C PHE A 62 1.92 4.85 -4.91
N ALA A 63 2.42 4.57 -3.71
CA ALA A 63 3.30 3.42 -3.50
C ALA A 63 2.51 2.12 -3.33
N GLY A 64 1.36 2.17 -2.65
CA GLY A 64 0.49 1.02 -2.44
C GLY A 64 -0.29 0.62 -3.68
N LEU A 65 -1.26 1.44 -4.10
CA LEU A 65 -2.17 1.11 -5.18
C LEU A 65 -1.48 1.13 -6.57
N LEU A 66 -0.91 2.26 -6.99
CA LEU A 66 -0.29 2.38 -8.32
C LEU A 66 0.96 1.49 -8.44
N GLY A 67 1.82 1.48 -7.41
CA GLY A 67 2.97 0.57 -7.36
C GLY A 67 2.55 -0.90 -7.41
N GLY A 68 1.47 -1.27 -6.71
CA GLY A 68 0.91 -2.62 -6.76
C GLY A 68 0.36 -3.00 -8.14
N ILE A 69 -0.34 -2.09 -8.82
CA ILE A 69 -0.86 -2.31 -10.17
C ILE A 69 0.27 -2.54 -11.15
N ILE A 70 1.32 -1.70 -11.12
CA ILE A 70 2.51 -1.86 -11.99
C ILE A 70 3.19 -3.20 -11.71
N TYR A 71 3.29 -3.61 -10.45
CA TYR A 71 3.87 -4.89 -10.06
C TYR A 71 3.06 -6.07 -10.64
N LEU A 72 1.74 -6.06 -10.52
CA LEU A 72 0.87 -7.09 -11.07
C LEU A 72 0.94 -7.11 -12.60
N TYR A 73 0.94 -5.95 -13.25
CA TYR A 73 1.07 -5.85 -14.71
C TYR A 73 2.34 -6.53 -15.23
N ARG A 74 3.46 -6.35 -14.51
CA ARG A 74 4.75 -6.93 -14.89
C ARG A 74 4.90 -8.42 -14.55
N HIS A 75 4.09 -8.97 -13.64
CA HIS A 75 4.27 -10.34 -13.12
C HIS A 75 3.09 -11.29 -13.33
N GLU A 76 1.89 -10.80 -13.66
CA GLU A 76 0.73 -11.64 -14.05
C GLU A 76 0.42 -11.58 -15.55
N PHE A 77 0.83 -10.53 -16.28
CA PHE A 77 0.53 -10.35 -17.71
C PHE A 77 1.77 -10.43 -18.63
N ALA A 78 2.94 -10.81 -18.09
CA ALA A 78 4.17 -11.04 -18.83
C ALA A 78 4.58 -12.51 -18.79
#